data_AF-A0A336NBW4-F1
#
_entry.id   AF-A0A336NBW4-F1
#
_cell.length_a   1.000
_cell.length_b   1.000
_cell.length_c   1.000
_cell.angle_alpha   90.00
_cell.angle_beta   90.00
_cell.angle_gamma   90.00
#
_symmetry.space_group_name_H-M   'P 1'
#
loop_
_entity.id
_entity.type
_entity.pdbx_description
1 polymer ?
#
loop_
_entity_poly.entity_id
_entity_poly.type
_entity_poly.pdbx_seq_one_letter_code
_entity_poly.pdbx_strand_id
1 'polypeptide(L)'
;MEFLTNLSEGTQFAIQLAFVLICLFYGAKKGGIALGLLGGIGLIVLVFGFGIEPGKPAIDVMLTILAVVVTSATLQASGGLDVMLQIAEKLLRKNPKYVSILAPFVTCTLTILCGTGHVVYTMLPIIYDIAIKITSVQNAQWRPVPSLHKWVSSPPLYPWL
;
A
#
# COMPACT_ATOMS: atom_id res chain seq x y z
N MET A 1 29.47 26.59 13.76
CA MET A 1 28.58 26.03 14.80
C MET A 1 28.05 27.11 15.76
N GLU A 2 27.80 28.35 15.32
CA GLU A 2 27.25 29.42 16.19
C GLU A 2 26.20 30.32 15.50
N PHE A 3 26.06 30.21 14.17
CA PHE A 3 25.20 31.11 13.38
C PHE A 3 23.77 30.58 13.19
N LEU A 4 23.55 29.26 13.25
CA LEU A 4 22.22 28.66 13.16
C LEU A 4 21.52 28.60 14.53
N THR A 5 22.26 28.51 15.63
CA THR A 5 21.75 28.51 17.02
C THR A 5 21.26 29.88 17.52
N ASN A 6 21.42 30.94 16.71
CA ASN A 6 20.91 32.29 16.99
C ASN A 6 19.57 32.60 16.30
N LEU A 7 19.00 31.65 15.53
CA LEU A 7 17.72 31.82 14.85
C LEU A 7 16.59 31.19 15.67
N SER A 8 15.46 31.91 15.73
CA SER A 8 14.19 31.50 16.36
C SER A 8 13.92 30.00 16.21
N GLU A 9 13.58 29.33 17.31
CA GLU A 9 13.27 27.89 17.43
C GLU A 9 12.42 27.35 16.26
N GLY A 10 11.47 28.15 15.77
CA GLY A 10 10.60 27.78 14.64
C GLY A 10 11.32 27.68 13.29
N THR A 11 12.37 28.47 13.05
CA THR A 11 13.15 28.45 11.80
C THR A 11 14.06 27.22 11.74
N GLN A 12 14.64 26.80 12.87
CA GLN A 12 15.41 25.56 12.94
C GLN A 12 14.55 24.33 12.64
N PHE A 13 13.36 24.26 13.26
CA PHE A 13 12.41 23.20 13.01
C PHE A 13 11.95 23.17 11.54
N ALA A 14 11.65 24.33 10.95
CA ALA A 14 11.22 24.42 9.55
C ALA A 14 12.31 23.96 8.57
N ILE A 15 13.58 24.30 8.81
CA ILE A 15 14.71 23.86 7.97
C ILE A 15 14.92 22.34 8.10
N GLN A 16 14.86 21.79 9.32
CA GLN A 16 14.95 20.35 9.55
C GLN A 16 13.79 19.60 8.89
N LEU A 17 12.56 20.09 9.04
CA LEU A 17 11.38 19.53 8.40
C LEU A 17 11.54 19.56 6.87
N ALA A 18 11.97 20.68 6.29
CA ALA A 18 12.21 20.80 4.86
C ALA A 18 13.29 19.85 4.36
N PHE A 19 14.38 19.68 5.12
CA PHE A 19 15.44 18.73 4.79
C PHE A 19 14.95 17.28 4.82
N VAL A 20 14.20 16.88 5.86
CA VAL A 20 13.57 15.56 5.95
C VAL A 20 12.59 15.35 4.81
N LEU A 21 11.80 16.38 4.45
CA LEU A 21 10.86 16.31 3.33
C LEU A 21 11.57 16.10 2.00
N ILE A 22 12.65 16.83 1.73
CA ILE A 22 13.45 16.68 0.49
C ILE A 22 14.06 15.28 0.42
N CYS A 23 14.62 14.80 1.54
CA CYS A 23 15.19 13.47 1.63
C CYS A 23 14.14 12.37 1.41
N LEU A 24 12.96 12.53 2.02
CA LEU A 24 11.83 11.61 1.90
C LEU A 24 11.24 11.62 0.48
N PHE A 25 11.09 12.79 -0.15
CA PHE A 25 10.58 12.90 -1.52
C PHE A 25 11.54 12.24 -2.51
N TYR A 26 12.85 12.41 -2.30
CA TYR A 26 13.87 11.75 -3.11
C TYR A 26 13.85 10.22 -2.91
N GLY A 27 13.66 9.75 -1.67
CA GLY A 27 13.52 8.33 -1.37
C GLY A 27 12.23 7.70 -1.90
N ALA A 28 11.11 8.40 -1.80
CA ALA A 28 9.81 7.95 -2.28
C ALA A 28 9.82 7.69 -3.79
N LYS A 29 10.60 8.46 -4.55
CA LYS A 29 10.71 8.29 -6.01
C LYS A 29 11.43 7.01 -6.42
N LYS A 30 12.30 6.44 -5.58
CA LYS A 30 13.00 5.17 -5.83
C LYS A 30 12.31 3.95 -5.19
N GLY A 31 11.43 4.15 -4.22
CA GLY A 31 10.57 3.12 -3.65
C GLY A 31 11.31 1.98 -2.90
N GLY A 32 10.52 1.09 -2.29
CA GLY A 32 11.01 -0.16 -1.68
C GLY A 32 12.02 0.03 -0.54
N ILE A 33 13.10 -0.76 -0.58
CA ILE A 33 14.15 -0.77 0.45
C ILE A 33 14.90 0.58 0.51
N ALA A 34 14.99 1.29 -0.62
CA ALA A 34 15.68 2.59 -0.70
C ALA A 34 15.00 3.66 0.16
N LEU A 35 13.69 3.58 0.35
CA LEU A 35 12.91 4.52 1.18
C LEU A 35 13.30 4.42 2.66
N GLY A 36 13.45 3.19 3.17
CA GLY A 36 13.91 2.95 4.53
C GLY A 36 15.39 3.32 4.73
N LEU A 37 16.23 3.03 3.75
CA LEU A 37 17.67 3.31 3.81
C LEU A 37 17.97 4.81 3.74
N LEU A 38 17.30 5.56 2.86
CA LEU A 38 17.39 7.02 2.79
C LEU A 38 16.79 7.70 4.02
N GLY A 39 15.69 7.17 4.58
CA GLY A 39 15.14 7.64 5.85
C GLY A 39 16.13 7.47 7.02
N GLY A 40 16.80 6.33 7.08
CA GLY A 40 17.85 6.07 8.07
C GLY A 40 19.07 6.98 7.92
N ILE A 41 19.57 7.16 6.69
CA ILE A 41 20.67 8.09 6.39
C ILE A 41 20.27 9.53 6.74
N GLY A 42 19.05 9.95 6.39
CA GLY A 42 18.53 11.27 6.75
C GLY A 42 18.52 11.49 8.27
N LEU A 43 18.10 10.50 9.04
CA LEU A 43 18.15 10.51 10.50
C LEU A 43 19.58 10.61 11.04
N ILE A 44 20.54 9.85 10.50
CA ILE A 44 21.95 9.93 10.89
C ILE A 44 22.50 11.33 10.62
N VAL A 45 22.21 11.91 9.45
CA VAL A 45 22.66 13.26 9.10
C VAL A 45 22.01 14.32 9.98
N LEU A 46 20.74 14.18 10.38
CA LEU A 46 20.11 15.09 11.33
C LEU A 46 20.71 14.99 12.74
N VAL A 47 20.91 13.77 13.25
CA VAL A 47 21.44 13.56 14.61
C VAL A 47 22.89 14.01 14.72
N PHE A 48 23.76 13.60 13.80
CA PHE A 48 25.19 13.96 13.82
C PHE A 48 25.48 15.37 13.28
N GLY A 49 24.64 15.89 12.38
CA GLY A 49 24.84 17.20 11.75
C GLY A 49 24.22 18.37 12.51
N PHE A 50 23.06 18.17 13.16
CA PHE A 50 22.36 19.21 13.92
C PHE A 50 22.40 19.01 15.44
N GLY A 51 22.93 17.89 15.95
CA GLY A 51 23.15 17.67 17.38
C GLY A 51 21.87 17.47 18.21
N ILE A 52 20.79 16.98 17.59
CA ILE A 52 19.56 16.62 18.32
C ILE A 52 19.77 15.34 19.11
N GLU A 53 19.27 15.30 20.35
CA GLU A 53 19.32 14.11 21.20
C GLU A 53 18.73 12.89 20.47
N PRO A 54 19.48 11.78 20.36
CA PRO A 54 18.99 10.58 19.71
C PRO A 54 17.78 10.03 20.47
N GLY A 55 16.67 9.88 19.75
CA GLY A 55 15.47 9.27 20.28
C GLY A 55 15.69 7.81 20.70
N LYS A 56 14.82 7.30 21.57
CA LYS A 56 14.83 5.92 22.01
C LYS A 56 14.60 4.99 20.80
N PRO A 57 15.42 3.94 20.58
CA PRO A 57 15.23 3.04 19.45
C PRO A 57 13.89 2.31 19.59
N ALA A 58 13.06 2.35 18.53
CA ALA A 58 11.71 1.78 18.51
C ALA A 58 11.72 0.26 18.27
N ILE A 59 12.39 -0.47 19.17
CA ILE A 59 12.56 -1.94 19.07
C ILE A 59 11.22 -2.67 19.15
N ASP A 60 10.29 -2.18 19.98
CA ASP A 60 8.94 -2.75 20.12
C ASP A 60 8.16 -2.73 18.79
N VAL A 61 8.26 -1.60 18.07
CA VAL A 61 7.63 -1.42 16.76
C VAL A 61 8.28 -2.29 15.70
N MET A 62 9.61 -2.41 15.72
CA MET A 62 10.34 -3.28 14.80
C MET A 62 9.93 -4.75 14.97
N LEU A 63 9.81 -5.22 16.21
CA LEU A 63 9.38 -6.59 16.51
C LEU A 63 7.92 -6.84 16.14
N THR A 64 7.02 -5.88 16.37
CA THR A 64 5.61 -6.02 15.96
C THR A 64 5.44 -6.05 14.44
N ILE A 65 6.20 -5.26 13.68
CA ILE A 65 6.22 -5.34 12.20
C ILE A 65 6.79 -6.69 11.75
N LEU A 66 7.90 -7.14 12.34
CA LEU A 66 8.51 -8.41 11.99
C LEU A 66 7.57 -9.59 12.29
N ALA A 67 6.89 -9.56 13.44
CA ALA A 67 5.90 -10.55 13.82
C ALA A 67 4.76 -10.64 12.78
N VAL A 68 4.13 -9.51 12.41
CA VAL A 68 3.01 -9.52 11.46
C VAL A 68 3.45 -9.93 10.04
N VAL A 69 4.66 -9.56 9.61
CA VAL A 69 5.21 -9.95 8.31
C VAL A 69 5.48 -11.47 8.28
N VAL A 70 6.07 -12.03 9.33
CA VAL A 70 6.30 -13.48 9.44
C VAL A 70 4.98 -14.26 9.49
N THR A 71 3.98 -13.76 10.22
CA THR A 71 2.63 -14.35 10.22
C THR A 71 2.02 -14.33 8.82
N SER A 72 2.12 -13.21 8.11
CA SER A 72 1.62 -13.06 6.74
C SER A 72 2.33 -13.97 5.74
N ALA A 73 3.66 -14.07 5.84
CA ALA A 73 4.46 -14.99 5.02
C ALA A 73 4.10 -16.46 5.28
N THR A 74 3.84 -16.81 6.54
CA THR A 74 3.39 -18.16 6.92
C THR A 74 1.98 -18.45 6.38
N LEU A 75 1.08 -17.46 6.40
CA LEU A 75 -0.26 -17.57 5.82
C LEU A 75 -0.21 -17.78 4.30
N GLN A 76 0.71 -17.11 3.61
CA GLN A 76 0.94 -17.33 2.19
C GLN A 76 1.59 -18.70 1.91
N ALA A 77 2.60 -19.10 2.69
CA ALA A 77 3.29 -20.39 2.53
C ALA A 77 2.38 -21.61 2.79
N SER A 78 1.37 -21.46 3.65
CA SER A 78 0.39 -22.50 3.96
C SER A 78 -0.77 -22.58 2.95
N GLY A 79 -0.87 -21.67 1.98
CA GLY A 79 -2.01 -21.56 1.07
C GLY A 79 -3.28 -21.00 1.72
N GLY A 80 -3.21 -20.49 2.95
CA GLY A 80 -4.36 -19.92 3.65
C GLY A 80 -4.94 -18.69 2.95
N LEU A 81 -4.08 -17.91 2.28
CA LEU A 81 -4.51 -16.77 1.47
C LEU A 81 -5.36 -17.19 0.26
N ASP A 82 -5.00 -18.28 -0.42
CA ASP A 82 -5.74 -18.80 -1.57
C ASP A 82 -7.13 -19.29 -1.17
N VAL A 83 -7.27 -19.92 0.01
CA VAL A 83 -8.56 -20.34 0.55
C VAL A 83 -9.45 -19.13 0.85
N MET A 84 -8.89 -18.07 1.47
CA MET A 84 -9.62 -16.83 1.69
C MET A 84 -10.07 -16.16 0.39
N LEU A 85 -9.22 -16.16 -0.64
CA LEU A 85 -9.54 -15.68 -1.98
C LEU A 85 -10.68 -16.46 -2.63
N GLN A 86 -10.68 -17.80 -2.52
CA GLN A 86 -11.77 -18.63 -3.05
C GLN A 86 -13.09 -18.39 -2.30
N ILE A 87 -13.05 -18.22 -0.98
CA ILE A 87 -14.23 -17.88 -0.19
C ILE A 87 -14.77 -16.50 -0.60
N ALA A 88 -13.88 -15.52 -0.77
CA ALA A 88 -14.23 -14.19 -1.27
C ALA A 88 -14.91 -14.27 -2.64
N GLU A 89 -14.32 -14.99 -3.60
CA GLU A 89 -14.89 -15.18 -4.93
C GLU A 89 -16.29 -15.81 -4.85
N LYS A 90 -16.44 -16.87 -4.05
CA LYS A 90 -17.71 -17.59 -3.90
C LYS A 90 -18.79 -16.73 -3.22
N LEU A 91 -18.40 -15.90 -2.24
CA LEU A 91 -19.29 -14.96 -1.55
C LEU A 91 -19.76 -13.84 -2.50
N LEU A 92 -18.84 -13.26 -3.28
CA LEU A 92 -19.17 -12.23 -4.27
C LEU A 92 -20.01 -12.79 -5.43
N ARG A 93 -19.72 -14.00 -5.91
CA ARG A 93 -20.54 -14.69 -6.93
C ARG A 93 -21.97 -14.98 -6.46
N LYS A 94 -22.19 -15.24 -5.16
CA LYS A 94 -23.52 -15.47 -4.60
C LYS A 94 -24.40 -14.21 -4.57
N ASN A 95 -23.82 -13.02 -4.48
CA ASN A 95 -24.55 -11.76 -4.30
C ASN A 95 -24.09 -10.66 -5.29
N PRO A 96 -24.31 -10.85 -6.61
CA PRO A 96 -23.78 -9.96 -7.66
C PRO A 96 -24.22 -8.49 -7.54
N LYS A 97 -25.40 -8.21 -6.96
CA LYS A 97 -25.90 -6.84 -6.78
C LYS A 97 -25.10 -5.99 -5.78
N TYR A 98 -24.34 -6.61 -4.87
CA TYR A 98 -23.67 -5.91 -3.78
C TYR A 98 -22.14 -5.90 -3.91
N VAL A 99 -21.60 -6.25 -5.08
CA VAL A 99 -20.14 -6.34 -5.30
C VAL A 99 -19.40 -5.03 -5.02
N SER A 100 -20.00 -3.87 -5.34
CA SER A 100 -19.36 -2.58 -5.07
C SER A 100 -19.19 -2.26 -3.58
N ILE A 101 -19.94 -2.92 -2.68
CA ILE A 101 -19.81 -2.80 -1.21
C ILE A 101 -19.03 -3.98 -0.62
N LEU A 102 -19.28 -5.20 -1.08
CA LEU A 102 -18.59 -6.40 -0.58
C LEU A 102 -17.12 -6.47 -1.01
N ALA A 103 -16.77 -5.99 -2.20
CA ALA A 103 -15.39 -6.00 -2.69
C ALA A 103 -14.44 -5.22 -1.76
N PRO A 104 -14.67 -3.92 -1.46
CA PRO A 104 -13.79 -3.18 -0.56
C PRO A 104 -13.81 -3.74 0.86
N PHE A 105 -14.93 -4.30 1.33
CA PHE A 105 -15.00 -4.90 2.67
C PHE A 105 -14.06 -6.10 2.80
N VAL A 106 -14.14 -7.04 1.84
CA VAL A 106 -13.30 -8.24 1.84
C VAL A 106 -11.82 -7.89 1.60
N THR A 107 -11.53 -6.98 0.66
CA THR A 107 -10.16 -6.51 0.42
C THR A 107 -9.59 -5.81 1.67
N CYS A 108 -10.39 -5.02 2.38
CA CYS A 108 -9.94 -4.35 3.59
C CYS A 108 -9.67 -5.36 4.72
N THR A 109 -10.55 -6.34 4.94
CA THR A 109 -10.31 -7.42 5.91
C THR A 109 -9.03 -8.18 5.59
N LEU A 110 -8.81 -8.52 4.32
CA LEU A 110 -7.64 -9.29 3.91
C LEU A 110 -6.33 -8.46 3.99
N THR A 111 -6.41 -7.16 3.71
CA THR A 111 -5.28 -6.23 3.84
C THR A 111 -4.91 -6.00 5.30
N ILE A 112 -5.91 -5.88 6.19
CA ILE A 112 -5.66 -5.76 7.64
C ILE A 112 -5.02 -7.05 8.17
N LEU A 113 -5.44 -8.22 7.68
CA LEU A 113 -4.89 -9.50 8.11
C LEU A 113 -3.46 -9.73 7.61
N CYS A 114 -3.17 -9.36 6.37
CA CYS A 114 -1.89 -9.63 5.70
C CYS A 114 -0.89 -8.44 5.75
N GLY A 115 -1.33 -7.29 6.26
CA GLY A 115 -0.50 -6.10 6.51
C GLY A 115 0.15 -5.46 5.29
N THR A 116 -0.15 -5.89 4.06
CA THR A 116 0.59 -5.48 2.85
C THR A 116 -0.33 -5.27 1.65
N GLY A 117 0.03 -4.29 0.80
CA GLY A 117 -0.66 -4.04 -0.47
C GLY A 117 -0.47 -5.15 -1.51
N HIS A 118 0.48 -6.08 -1.29
CA HIS A 118 0.73 -7.20 -2.20
C HIS A 118 -0.50 -8.09 -2.40
N VAL A 119 -1.33 -8.24 -1.36
CA VAL A 119 -2.58 -9.02 -1.42
C VAL A 119 -3.69 -8.31 -2.20
N VAL A 120 -3.68 -6.97 -2.23
CA VAL A 120 -4.69 -6.21 -2.97
C VAL A 120 -4.52 -6.39 -4.48
N TYR A 121 -3.27 -6.52 -4.94
CA TYR A 121 -2.99 -6.72 -6.37
C TYR A 121 -3.58 -8.02 -6.92
N THR A 122 -3.63 -9.09 -6.12
CA THR A 122 -4.23 -10.36 -6.53
C THR A 122 -5.76 -10.34 -6.48
N MET A 123 -6.36 -9.46 -5.67
CA MET A 123 -7.82 -9.27 -5.59
C MET A 123 -8.39 -8.47 -6.77
N LEU A 124 -7.62 -7.53 -7.33
CA LEU A 124 -8.06 -6.68 -8.45
C LEU A 124 -8.60 -7.48 -9.66
N PRO A 125 -7.90 -8.49 -10.21
CA PRO A 125 -8.41 -9.26 -11.35
C PRO A 125 -9.67 -10.07 -10.99
N ILE A 126 -9.78 -10.57 -9.76
CA ILE A 126 -10.96 -11.33 -9.31
C ILE A 126 -12.20 -10.44 -9.26
N ILE A 127 -12.06 -9.22 -8.70
CA ILE A 127 -13.15 -8.24 -8.66
C ILE A 127 -13.54 -7.84 -10.09
N TYR A 128 -12.55 -7.66 -10.98
CA TYR A 128 -12.77 -7.31 -12.39
C TYR A 128 -13.55 -8.39 -13.15
N ASP A 129 -13.18 -9.67 -12.99
CA ASP A 129 -13.89 -10.80 -13.59
C ASP A 129 -15.35 -10.88 -13.11
N ILE A 130 -15.58 -10.65 -11.82
CA ILE A 130 -16.94 -10.65 -11.24
C ILE A 130 -17.75 -9.45 -11.77
N ALA A 131 -17.15 -8.26 -11.86
CA ALA A 131 -17.79 -7.05 -12.38
C ALA A 131 -18.18 -7.19 -13.85
N ILE A 132 -17.32 -7.77 -14.69
CA ILE A 132 -17.64 -8.07 -16.09
C ILE A 132 -18.78 -9.05 -16.18
N LYS A 133 -18.79 -10.10 -15.36
CA LYS A 133 -19.85 -11.11 -15.38
C LYS A 133 -21.21 -10.55 -14.96
N ILE A 134 -21.23 -9.61 -14.01
CA ILE A 134 -22.45 -8.87 -13.64
C ILE A 134 -22.90 -8.00 -14.81
N THR A 135 -21.97 -7.27 -15.41
CA THR A 135 -22.25 -6.37 -16.54
C THR A 135 -22.77 -7.15 -17.74
N SER A 136 -22.26 -8.35 -18.04
CA SER A 136 -22.76 -9.19 -19.14
C SER A 136 -24.16 -9.77 -18.88
N VAL A 137 -24.50 -10.11 -17.63
CA VAL A 137 -25.86 -10.52 -17.25
C VAL A 137 -26.84 -9.34 -17.32
N GLN A 138 -26.40 -8.12 -17.00
CA GLN A 138 -27.22 -6.91 -17.12
C GLN A 138 -27.32 -6.39 -18.58
N ASN A 139 -26.28 -6.62 -19.40
CA ASN A 139 -26.25 -6.31 -20.85
C ASN A 139 -27.13 -7.22 -21.72
N ALA A 140 -27.57 -8.38 -21.21
CA ALA A 140 -28.58 -9.18 -21.91
C ALA A 140 -29.96 -8.46 -21.93
N GLN A 141 -30.18 -7.51 -21.00
CA GLN A 141 -31.43 -6.77 -20.86
C GLN A 141 -31.40 -5.36 -21.47
N TRP A 142 -30.22 -4.75 -21.67
CA TRP A 142 -30.06 -3.41 -22.26
C TRP A 142 -29.00 -3.46 -23.38
N ARG A 143 -29.43 -3.21 -24.64
CA ARG A 143 -28.62 -3.37 -25.88
C ARG A 143 -27.45 -2.36 -26.06
N PRO A 144 -26.86 -2.27 -27.27
CA PRO A 144 -25.46 -2.48 -27.61
C PRO A 144 -24.57 -1.25 -27.32
N VAL A 145 -23.45 -1.44 -26.64
CA VAL A 145 -22.41 -0.40 -26.50
C VAL A 145 -21.14 -0.85 -27.22
N PRO A 146 -20.91 -0.42 -28.48
CA PRO A 146 -19.74 -0.80 -29.28
C PRO A 146 -18.41 -0.23 -28.76
N SER A 147 -18.44 0.64 -27.74
CA SER A 147 -17.28 1.40 -27.27
C SER A 147 -16.55 0.79 -26.05
N LEU A 148 -17.12 -0.23 -25.38
CA LEU A 148 -16.56 -0.84 -24.17
C LEU A 148 -15.45 -1.87 -24.44
N HIS A 149 -15.31 -2.35 -25.68
CA HIS A 149 -14.24 -3.29 -26.05
C HIS A 149 -12.84 -2.65 -25.99
N LYS A 150 -12.74 -1.31 -26.10
CA LYS A 150 -11.46 -0.57 -26.00
C LYS A 150 -10.95 -0.42 -24.56
N TRP A 151 -11.84 -0.45 -23.57
CA TRP A 151 -11.48 -0.31 -22.15
C TRP A 151 -11.11 -1.66 -21.51
N VAL A 152 -11.66 -2.77 -22.01
CA VAL A 152 -11.31 -4.14 -21.59
C VAL A 152 -9.96 -4.59 -22.14
N SER A 153 -9.50 -4.03 -23.26
CA SER A 153 -8.23 -4.39 -23.91
C SER A 153 -7.05 -3.50 -23.49
N SER A 154 -7.22 -2.60 -22.51
CA SER A 154 -6.09 -1.83 -21.99
C SER A 154 -5.26 -2.75 -21.10
N PRO A 155 -3.98 -3.03 -21.44
CA PRO A 155 -3.13 -3.85 -20.60
C PRO A 155 -3.06 -3.23 -19.20
N PRO A 156 -2.90 -4.02 -18.14
CA PRO A 156 -2.76 -3.47 -16.82
C PRO A 156 -1.49 -2.62 -16.79
N LEU A 157 -1.65 -1.30 -16.81
CA LEU A 157 -0.58 -0.36 -16.51
C LEU A 157 -0.26 -0.51 -15.02
N TYR A 158 0.64 -1.42 -14.68
CA TYR A 158 1.50 -1.28 -13.51
C TYR A 158 2.92 -0.99 -14.00
N PRO A 159 3.30 0.29 -14.28
CA PRO A 159 4.65 0.64 -14.73
C PRO A 159 5.64 0.86 -13.58
N TRP A 160 5.43 0.29 -12.40
CA TRP A 160 6.26 0.59 -11.22
C TRP A 160 6.77 -0.68 -10.52
N LEU A 161 7.45 -1.52 -11.31
CA LEU A 161 8.67 -2.19 -10.84
C LEU A 161 9.87 -1.27 -11.14
#